data_AF-A0A1M5DM02-F1
#
_entry.id   AF-A0A1M5DM02-F1
#
_cell.length_a   1.000
_cell.length_b   1.000
_cell.length_c   1.000
_cell.angle_alpha   90.00
_cell.angle_beta   90.00
_cell.angle_gamma   90.00
#
_symmetry.space_group_name_H-M   'P 1'
#
loop_
_entity.id
_entity.type
_entity.pdbx_description
1 polymer ?
#
loop_
_entity_poly.entity_id
_entity_poly.type
_entity_poly.pdbx_seq_one_letter_code
_entity_poly.pdbx_strand_id
1 'polypeptide(L)'
;MENRLLEDKLSERYVNLPVVSPDADLTEVVKTLLDSDEDMVIVNKGEHAWGYIDCKSVIRLLFENDGSTKIKAGDIATLIKDEDKMEISGDIESVIERINKKGTLPLFAGSDTKLNGKISLKKLTSEFATAQMEERKKRVYVEDMMYNIMDVLPFGIALVSTEGKVIAANSFAKKMMSESSIGIEEIKAIVKDNRSKVCASKGGLYCRISATTLNKENLILVTFIDVSHEYIMVEKLRSVQDEVEKAFTIMLPDQRISARLESIVEYIDEYVEGAPGMIKIVGIIKNGCYRHVVNMLKLIAEAFKQGLMNLPGMDKNTLVQATILHDIGKVQPDLKIGDIVNPKDVFERGYFHAFRGASLGKSLYNISDDEYYLIKYHHHSENELPGDFPAYLLPMYRFFRLIDGLSAGITRRGSKVTMKINNTRIYVKEESSFPSFNQEIEMDVYTGYFNATPITHG
;
A
#
# COMPACT_ATOMS: atom_id res chain seq x y z
N MET A 1 13.65 -12.51 47.89
CA MET A 1 14.46 -11.36 47.44
C MET A 1 13.57 -10.14 47.21
N GLU A 2 12.40 -10.31 46.59
CA GLU A 2 11.38 -9.24 46.43
C GLU A 2 10.84 -8.65 47.74
N ASN A 3 10.55 -9.44 48.79
CA ASN A 3 10.07 -8.89 50.07
C ASN A 3 11.09 -7.99 50.79
N ARG A 4 12.40 -8.28 50.68
CA ARG A 4 13.46 -7.41 51.22
C ARG A 4 13.58 -6.10 50.44
N LEU A 5 13.45 -6.15 49.11
CA LEU A 5 13.44 -4.96 48.25
C LEU A 5 12.21 -4.07 48.49
N LEU A 6 11.07 -4.65 48.88
CA LEU A 6 9.88 -3.89 49.27
C LEU A 6 10.06 -3.22 50.64
N GLU A 7 10.56 -3.95 51.63
CA GLU A 7 10.83 -3.40 52.98
C GLU A 7 11.89 -2.29 52.95
N ASP A 8 12.97 -2.45 52.16
CA ASP A 8 14.01 -1.42 51.99
C ASP A 8 13.43 -0.15 51.33
N LYS A 9 12.65 -0.29 50.25
CA LYS A 9 11.97 0.85 49.59
C LYS A 9 10.96 1.57 50.49
N LEU A 10 10.29 0.83 51.38
CA LEU A 10 9.35 1.40 52.34
C LEU A 10 10.08 2.15 53.45
N SER A 11 11.19 1.60 53.97
CA SER A 11 12.03 2.26 54.98
C SER A 11 12.64 3.58 54.49
N GLU A 12 12.86 3.69 53.18
CA GLU A 12 13.37 4.91 52.56
C GLU A 12 12.32 6.03 52.51
N ARG A 13 11.01 5.80 52.55
CA ARG A 13 9.98 6.85 52.36
C ARG A 13 9.60 7.62 53.63
N TYR A 14 9.95 7.09 54.79
CA TYR A 14 9.58 7.67 56.08
C TYR A 14 10.81 8.14 56.84
N VAL A 15 10.59 8.98 57.85
CA VAL A 15 11.62 9.34 58.82
C VAL A 15 11.15 8.96 60.21
N ASN A 16 12.07 8.37 60.97
CA ASN A 16 11.87 8.08 62.38
C ASN A 16 11.81 9.40 63.13
N LEU A 17 10.69 9.64 63.80
CA LEU A 17 10.54 10.84 64.60
C LEU A 17 11.11 10.61 66.00
N PRO A 18 11.78 11.61 66.59
CA PRO A 18 12.19 11.56 67.98
C PRO A 18 10.98 11.48 68.91
N VAL A 19 11.17 10.89 70.10
CA VAL A 19 10.08 10.54 71.02
C VAL A 19 10.33 11.14 72.39
N VAL A 20 9.28 11.68 73.00
CA VAL A 20 9.27 12.22 74.38
C VAL A 20 8.13 11.64 75.21
N SER A 21 8.30 11.66 76.53
CA SER A 21 7.26 11.30 77.50
C SER A 21 6.20 12.41 77.61
N PRO A 22 4.92 12.12 77.96
CA PRO A 22 3.91 13.16 78.16
C PRO A 22 4.24 14.07 79.34
N ASP A 23 5.04 13.58 80.29
CA ASP A 23 5.50 14.32 81.46
C ASP A 23 6.78 15.14 81.20
N ALA A 24 7.34 15.05 79.99
CA ALA A 24 8.50 15.83 79.57
C ALA A 24 8.18 17.32 79.66
N ASP A 25 9.12 18.12 80.16
CA ASP A 25 8.96 19.58 80.15
C ASP A 25 9.31 20.17 78.78
N LEU A 26 8.97 21.45 78.59
CA LEU A 26 9.23 22.13 77.32
C LEU A 26 10.73 22.18 76.96
N THR A 27 11.62 22.19 77.96
CA THR A 27 13.08 22.20 77.74
C THR A 27 13.54 20.87 77.16
N GLU A 28 13.01 19.76 77.67
CA GLU A 28 13.25 18.42 77.17
C GLU A 28 12.72 18.25 75.74
N VAL A 29 11.52 18.77 75.44
CA VAL A 29 10.94 18.78 74.09
C VAL A 29 11.80 19.58 73.12
N VAL A 30 12.19 20.80 73.48
CA VAL A 30 13.04 21.68 72.66
C VAL A 30 14.40 21.03 72.42
N LYS A 31 15.03 20.49 73.46
CA LYS A 31 16.31 19.80 73.33
C LYS A 31 16.20 18.59 72.39
N THR A 32 15.14 17.80 72.54
CA THR A 32 14.91 16.62 71.69
C THR A 32 14.70 17.01 70.22
N LEU A 33 13.98 18.11 69.94
CA LEU A 33 13.84 18.66 68.60
C LEU A 33 15.17 19.16 68.04
N LEU A 34 15.95 19.92 68.83
CA LEU A 34 17.24 20.48 68.41
C LEU A 34 18.33 19.41 68.20
N ASP A 35 18.28 18.33 68.97
CA ASP A 35 19.18 17.18 68.84
C ASP A 35 18.74 16.25 67.68
N SER A 36 17.59 16.53 67.04
CA SER A 36 17.08 15.81 65.87
C SER A 36 17.14 16.68 64.61
N ASP A 37 17.27 16.06 63.43
CA ASP A 37 17.10 16.75 62.14
C ASP A 37 15.61 16.93 61.75
N GLU A 38 14.69 16.67 62.67
CA GLU A 38 13.25 16.64 62.42
C GLU A 38 12.51 17.85 62.98
N ASP A 39 11.42 18.21 62.33
CA ASP A 39 10.56 19.35 62.68
C ASP A 39 9.48 19.01 63.72
N MET A 40 9.49 17.78 64.24
CA MET A 40 8.41 17.20 65.02
C MET A 40 8.91 16.12 65.98
N VAL A 41 8.30 16.05 67.18
CA VAL A 41 8.46 14.95 68.13
C VAL A 41 7.14 14.21 68.32
N ILE A 42 7.22 12.91 68.61
CA ILE A 42 6.10 12.09 69.03
C ILE A 42 6.02 12.09 70.56
N VAL A 43 4.81 12.26 71.10
CA VAL A 43 4.51 12.12 72.52
C VAL A 43 3.91 10.73 72.75
N ASN A 44 4.64 9.87 73.45
CA ASN A 44 4.21 8.49 73.72
C ASN A 44 3.49 8.37 75.05
N LYS A 45 2.35 7.66 75.09
CA LYS A 45 1.67 7.32 76.34
C LYS A 45 1.71 5.80 76.54
N GLY A 46 2.73 5.32 77.27
CA GLY A 46 3.06 3.90 77.34
C GLY A 46 3.74 3.42 76.05
N GLU A 47 3.29 2.30 75.49
CA GLU A 47 3.82 1.75 74.23
C GLU A 47 3.19 2.36 72.96
N HIS A 48 2.26 3.30 73.10
CA HIS A 48 1.48 3.85 71.98
C HIS A 48 1.82 5.33 71.72
N ALA A 49 1.97 5.68 70.44
CA ALA A 49 2.08 7.06 69.99
C ALA A 49 0.74 7.77 70.19
N TRP A 50 0.70 8.75 71.08
CA TRP A 50 -0.53 9.42 71.52
C TRP A 50 -0.77 10.75 70.80
N GLY A 51 0.30 11.52 70.62
CA GLY A 51 0.25 12.81 69.97
C GLY A 51 1.58 13.19 69.33
N TYR A 52 1.62 14.35 68.70
CA TYR A 52 2.84 14.95 68.20
C TYR A 52 2.92 16.43 68.57
N ILE A 53 4.14 16.96 68.64
CA ILE A 53 4.39 18.38 68.82
C ILE A 53 5.28 18.83 67.66
N ASP A 54 4.80 19.80 66.87
CA ASP A 54 5.60 20.42 65.83
C ASP A 54 6.38 21.65 66.36
N CYS A 55 7.45 22.00 65.66
CA CYS A 55 8.29 23.15 66.01
C CYS A 55 7.48 24.46 66.08
N LYS A 56 6.44 24.61 65.23
CA LYS A 56 5.57 25.80 65.23
C LYS A 56 4.79 25.95 66.53
N SER A 57 4.30 24.85 67.09
CA SER A 57 3.57 24.80 68.35
C SER A 57 4.48 25.18 69.51
N VAL A 58 5.72 24.69 69.52
CA VAL A 58 6.74 25.07 70.49
C VAL A 58 7.08 26.57 70.40
N ILE A 59 7.32 27.07 69.19
CA ILE A 59 7.61 28.48 68.95
C ILE A 59 6.45 29.36 69.44
N ARG A 60 5.21 29.01 69.08
CA ARG A 60 4.03 29.75 69.53
C ARG A 60 3.96 29.84 71.05
N LEU A 61 4.18 28.71 71.75
CA LEU A 61 4.16 28.66 73.21
C LEU A 61 5.27 29.48 73.87
N LEU A 62 6.46 29.55 73.27
CA LEU A 62 7.57 30.38 73.73
C LEU A 62 7.25 31.88 73.57
N PHE A 63 6.48 32.26 72.56
CA PHE A 63 6.03 33.64 72.37
C PHE A 63 4.84 34.03 73.25
N GLU A 64 4.02 33.06 73.67
CA GLU A 64 2.76 33.29 74.41
C GLU A 64 2.88 33.13 75.95
N ASN A 65 3.96 32.57 76.49
CA ASN A 65 4.13 32.37 77.95
C ASN A 65 5.23 33.24 78.58
N ASP A 66 4.90 33.90 79.70
CA ASP A 66 5.82 34.70 80.53
C ASP A 66 6.71 33.85 81.49
N GLY A 67 7.02 32.61 81.11
CA GLY A 67 8.01 31.75 81.81
C GLY A 67 7.63 31.19 83.19
N SER A 68 6.39 31.36 83.68
CA SER A 68 5.97 30.92 85.03
C SER A 68 5.14 29.62 85.09
N THR A 69 4.70 29.09 83.96
CA THR A 69 3.84 27.90 83.85
C THR A 69 4.65 26.63 83.54
N LYS A 70 4.56 25.62 84.41
CA LYS A 70 5.14 24.28 84.16
C LYS A 70 4.29 23.52 83.14
N ILE A 71 4.46 23.83 81.86
CA ILE A 71 3.78 23.14 80.75
C ILE A 71 4.48 21.81 80.47
N LYS A 72 3.69 20.73 80.34
CA LYS A 72 4.16 19.41 79.96
C LYS A 72 3.89 19.11 78.50
N ALA A 73 4.66 18.21 77.89
CA ALA A 73 4.49 17.77 76.52
C ALA A 73 3.05 17.27 76.26
N GLY A 74 2.45 16.59 77.25
CA GLY A 74 1.07 16.13 77.22
C GLY A 74 0.04 17.26 77.04
N ASP A 75 0.31 18.44 77.58
CA ASP A 75 -0.63 19.58 77.58
C ASP A 75 -0.71 20.27 76.21
N ILE A 76 0.28 20.04 75.35
CA ILE A 76 0.48 20.77 74.09
C ILE A 76 0.54 19.86 72.87
N ALA A 77 0.51 18.53 73.07
CA ALA A 77 0.51 17.57 71.99
C ALA A 77 -0.79 17.66 71.17
N THR A 78 -0.64 17.65 69.85
CA THR A 78 -1.76 17.41 68.94
C THR A 78 -2.00 15.91 68.84
N LEU A 79 -3.23 15.46 69.09
CA LEU A 79 -3.59 14.05 69.03
C LEU A 79 -3.44 13.50 67.61
N ILE A 80 -2.80 12.33 67.49
CA ILE A 80 -2.73 11.60 66.22
C ILE A 80 -4.06 10.85 66.05
N LYS A 81 -4.80 11.19 65.00
CA LYS A 81 -6.06 10.51 64.67
C LYS A 81 -5.80 9.37 63.69
N ASP A 82 -6.72 8.41 63.61
CA ASP A 82 -6.62 7.31 62.63
C ASP A 82 -6.63 7.82 61.19
N GLU A 83 -7.19 9.00 60.95
CA GLU A 83 -7.13 9.63 59.64
C GLU A 83 -5.74 10.12 59.21
N ASP A 84 -4.88 10.42 60.18
CA ASP A 84 -3.50 10.87 60.01
C ASP A 84 -2.55 9.68 59.82
N LYS A 85 -3.03 8.46 60.11
CA LYS A 85 -2.31 7.21 59.89
C LYS A 85 -2.60 6.68 58.48
N MET A 86 -1.59 6.04 57.91
CA MET A 86 -1.68 5.32 56.66
C MET A 86 -0.99 3.96 56.81
N GLU A 87 -1.68 2.90 56.39
CA GLU A 87 -1.06 1.59 56.29
C GLU A 87 0.10 1.64 55.29
N ILE A 88 1.13 0.87 55.59
CA ILE A 88 2.37 0.86 54.81
C ILE A 88 2.10 0.08 53.53
N SER A 89 1.65 0.77 52.49
CA SER A 89 1.54 0.23 51.14
C SER A 89 2.76 0.66 50.31
N GLY A 90 3.25 -0.23 49.45
CA GLY A 90 4.32 0.09 48.50
C GLY A 90 3.89 1.07 47.40
N ASP A 91 2.60 1.43 47.34
CA ASP A 91 1.98 2.18 46.26
C ASP A 91 1.98 3.69 46.52
N ILE A 92 2.74 4.42 45.70
CA ILE A 92 2.86 5.88 45.76
C ILE A 92 1.58 6.60 45.34
N GLU A 93 0.74 5.98 44.50
CA GLU A 93 -0.54 6.56 44.08
C GLU A 93 -1.46 6.74 45.29
N SER A 94 -1.52 5.75 46.17
CA SER A 94 -2.31 5.84 47.40
C SER A 94 -1.85 6.97 48.35
N VAL A 95 -0.55 7.25 48.42
CA VAL A 95 0.01 8.38 49.21
C VAL A 95 -0.41 9.72 48.58
N ILE A 96 -0.27 9.85 47.26
CA ILE A 96 -0.60 11.07 46.52
C ILE A 96 -2.11 11.36 46.58
N GLU A 97 -2.95 10.33 46.38
CA GLU A 97 -4.40 10.47 46.49
C GLU A 97 -4.81 10.94 47.88
N ARG A 98 -4.17 10.41 48.94
CA ARG A 98 -4.43 10.81 50.32
C ARG A 98 -4.06 12.26 50.60
N ILE A 99 -2.88 12.70 50.13
CA ILE A 99 -2.42 14.09 50.24
C ILE A 99 -3.40 15.02 49.50
N ASN A 100 -3.78 14.68 48.27
CA ASN A 100 -4.71 15.48 47.46
C ASN A 100 -6.11 15.57 48.06
N LYS A 101 -6.60 14.50 48.69
CA LYS A 101 -7.94 14.43 49.26
C LYS A 101 -8.08 15.15 50.59
N LYS A 102 -7.04 15.13 51.42
CA LYS A 102 -7.11 15.66 52.80
C LYS A 102 -6.38 16.99 53.01
N GLY A 103 -5.38 17.30 52.19
CA GLY A 103 -4.66 18.58 52.24
C GLY A 103 -3.89 18.84 53.55
N THR A 104 -3.82 17.88 54.47
CA THR A 104 -3.22 18.05 55.79
C THR A 104 -2.02 17.12 55.99
N LEU A 105 -0.88 17.72 56.33
CA LEU A 105 0.28 17.05 56.90
C LEU A 105 0.34 17.37 58.40
N PRO A 106 0.91 16.48 59.24
CA PRO A 106 1.67 15.28 58.90
C PRO A 106 0.82 14.04 58.56
N LEU A 107 1.38 13.13 57.75
CA LEU A 107 0.89 11.76 57.58
C LEU A 107 1.89 10.79 58.21
N PHE A 108 1.37 9.85 59.00
CA PHE A 108 2.16 8.86 59.74
C PHE A 108 2.00 7.48 59.13
N ALA A 109 3.11 6.76 59.01
CA ALA A 109 3.15 5.39 58.56
C ALA A 109 3.09 4.47 59.76
N GLY A 110 2.10 3.57 59.79
CA GLY A 110 1.95 2.66 60.91
C GLY A 110 0.57 2.04 61.00
N SER A 111 0.44 1.01 61.84
CA SER A 111 -0.83 0.43 62.23
C SER A 111 -1.35 1.09 63.51
N ASP A 112 -2.57 0.74 63.93
CA ASP A 112 -3.19 1.29 65.15
C ASP A 112 -2.36 1.11 66.43
N THR A 113 -1.46 0.12 66.43
CA THR A 113 -0.63 -0.26 67.58
C THR A 113 0.82 0.19 67.48
N LYS A 114 1.31 0.58 66.28
CA LYS A 114 2.73 0.94 66.09
C LYS A 114 2.92 1.94 64.97
N LEU A 115 3.52 3.08 65.31
CA LEU A 115 3.93 4.11 64.36
C LEU A 115 5.38 3.85 63.94
N ASN A 116 5.60 3.66 62.63
CA ASN A 116 6.90 3.38 62.04
C ASN A 116 7.63 4.66 61.56
N GLY A 117 6.92 5.78 61.38
CA GLY A 117 7.54 7.07 61.09
C GLY A 117 6.58 8.08 60.44
N LYS A 118 7.10 9.24 60.04
CA LYS A 118 6.38 10.25 59.27
C LYS A 118 6.76 10.19 57.79
N ILE A 119 5.80 10.38 56.88
CA ILE A 119 6.08 10.51 55.45
C ILE A 119 6.94 11.76 55.21
N SER A 120 8.08 11.58 54.55
CA SER A 120 8.95 12.69 54.19
C SER A 120 8.67 13.18 52.78
N LEU A 121 8.13 14.40 52.69
CA LEU A 121 7.91 15.07 51.41
C LEU A 121 9.21 15.21 50.61
N LYS A 122 10.33 15.52 51.29
CA LYS A 122 11.67 15.63 50.67
C LYS A 122 12.06 14.34 49.97
N LYS A 123 11.82 13.19 50.61
CA LYS A 123 12.15 11.88 50.04
C LYS A 123 11.21 11.51 48.88
N LEU A 124 9.91 11.76 49.00
CA LEU A 124 8.96 11.58 47.89
C LEU A 124 9.30 12.44 46.66
N THR A 125 9.66 13.71 46.86
CA THR A 125 10.09 14.59 45.75
C THR A 125 11.36 14.07 45.08
N SER A 126 12.31 13.53 45.84
CA SER A 126 13.54 12.94 45.29
C SER A 126 13.28 11.65 44.47
N GLU A 127 12.34 10.82 44.93
CA GLU A 127 11.91 9.62 44.22
C GLU A 127 11.24 9.99 42.88
N PHE A 128 10.33 10.98 42.90
CA PHE A 128 9.67 11.47 41.69
C PHE A 128 10.66 12.06 40.67
N ALA A 129 11.62 12.88 41.13
CA ALA A 129 12.65 13.45 40.27
C ALA A 129 13.50 12.35 39.60
N THR A 130 13.83 11.30 40.35
CA THR A 130 14.58 10.14 39.84
C THR A 130 13.77 9.38 38.79
N ALA A 131 12.49 9.10 39.07
CA ALA A 131 11.60 8.42 38.14
C ALA A 131 11.43 9.21 36.83
N GLN A 132 11.25 10.53 36.92
CA GLN A 132 11.15 11.41 35.74
C GLN A 132 12.44 11.42 34.92
N MET A 133 13.61 11.42 35.57
CA MET A 133 14.89 11.34 34.88
C MET A 133 15.05 10.00 34.14
N GLU A 134 14.65 8.88 34.75
CA GLU A 134 14.68 7.56 34.12
C GLU A 134 13.69 7.44 32.95
N GLU A 135 12.48 7.99 33.07
CA GLU A 135 11.53 8.08 31.95
C GLU A 135 12.13 8.87 30.79
N ARG A 136 12.73 10.03 31.08
CA ARG A 136 13.37 10.88 30.07
C ARG A 136 14.50 10.14 29.35
N LYS A 137 15.34 9.40 30.07
CA LYS A 137 16.39 8.56 29.47
C LYS A 137 15.80 7.49 28.55
N LYS A 138 14.76 6.78 29.00
CA LYS A 138 14.08 5.76 28.20
C LYS A 138 13.46 6.34 26.93
N ARG A 139 12.85 7.51 27.01
CA ARG A 139 12.26 8.21 25.85
C ARG A 139 13.33 8.56 24.81
N VAL A 140 14.43 9.18 25.23
CA VAL A 140 15.56 9.52 24.34
C VAL A 140 16.12 8.26 23.68
N TYR A 141 16.30 7.17 24.45
CA TYR A 141 16.79 5.90 23.90
C TYR A 141 15.85 5.31 22.83
N VAL A 142 14.53 5.36 23.07
CA VAL A 142 13.54 4.88 22.09
C VAL A 142 13.54 5.75 20.84
N GLU A 143 13.60 7.07 20.98
CA GLU A 143 13.69 8.01 19.86
C GLU A 143 14.94 7.75 19.00
N ASP A 144 16.11 7.59 19.62
CA ASP A 144 17.35 7.25 18.90
C ASP A 144 17.25 5.90 18.18
N MET A 145 16.64 4.90 18.82
CA MET A 145 16.41 3.60 18.20
C MET A 145 15.48 3.70 16.98
N MET A 146 14.43 4.53 17.05
CA MET A 146 13.54 4.78 15.93
C MET A 146 14.26 5.44 14.76
N TYR A 147 15.11 6.44 15.01
CA TYR A 147 15.92 7.08 13.96
C TYR A 147 16.87 6.08 13.29
N ASN A 148 17.55 5.23 14.07
CA ASN A 148 18.42 4.20 13.53
C ASN A 148 17.67 3.18 12.67
N ILE A 149 16.47 2.76 13.10
CA ILE A 149 15.61 1.86 12.31
C ILE A 149 15.17 2.55 11.01
N MET A 150 14.76 3.82 11.07
CA MET A 150 14.30 4.55 9.89
C MET A 150 15.38 4.70 8.81
N ASP A 151 16.65 4.84 9.21
CA ASP A 151 17.76 5.00 8.27
C ASP A 151 18.23 3.69 7.60
N VAL A 152 17.90 2.53 8.16
CA VAL A 152 18.18 1.22 7.52
C VAL A 152 17.06 0.71 6.62
N LEU A 153 15.92 1.42 6.55
CA LEU A 153 14.82 1.01 5.70
C LEU A 153 15.19 1.11 4.22
N PRO A 154 14.79 0.13 3.38
CA PRO A 154 15.06 0.14 1.94
C PRO A 154 14.13 1.10 1.17
N PHE A 155 13.42 2.00 1.87
CA PHE A 155 12.50 2.98 1.30
C PHE A 155 12.52 4.27 2.12
N GLY A 156 12.14 5.37 1.51
CA GLY A 156 12.04 6.67 2.17
C GLY A 156 10.80 6.76 3.03
N ILE A 157 10.95 7.29 4.24
CA ILE A 157 9.84 7.72 5.07
C ILE A 157 10.03 9.18 5.45
N ALA A 158 8.99 9.98 5.26
CA ALA A 158 8.87 11.32 5.81
C ALA A 158 7.56 11.51 6.55
N LEU A 159 7.62 12.19 7.68
CA LEU A 159 6.49 12.71 8.42
C LEU A 159 6.40 14.21 8.15
N VAL A 160 5.29 14.65 7.57
CA VAL A 160 5.09 16.01 7.06
C VAL A 160 3.83 16.58 7.69
N SER A 161 3.86 17.84 8.12
CA SER A 161 2.65 18.54 8.57
C SER A 161 1.71 18.84 7.41
N THR A 162 0.44 19.12 7.67
CA THR A 162 -0.51 19.58 6.65
C THR A 162 -0.12 20.91 5.99
N GLU A 163 0.74 21.72 6.64
CA GLU A 163 1.32 22.92 6.03
C GLU A 163 2.58 22.64 5.18
N GLY A 164 3.04 21.39 5.12
CA GLY A 164 4.20 20.98 4.31
C GLY A 164 5.54 21.03 5.03
N LYS A 165 5.55 21.21 6.36
CA LYS A 165 6.79 21.16 7.14
C LYS A 165 7.22 19.71 7.38
N VAL A 166 8.44 19.35 7.00
CA VAL A 166 9.02 18.05 7.33
C VAL A 166 9.37 18.00 8.82
N ILE A 167 8.75 17.09 9.56
CA ILE A 167 8.96 16.87 11.00
C ILE A 167 10.08 15.87 11.21
N ALA A 168 10.02 14.74 10.49
CA ALA A 168 11.02 13.70 10.53
C ALA A 168 11.15 13.08 9.14
N ALA A 169 12.37 12.72 8.74
CA ALA A 169 12.60 12.01 7.49
C ALA A 169 13.95 11.29 7.53
N ASN A 170 13.99 10.08 6.96
CA ASN A 170 15.24 9.37 6.75
C ASN A 170 16.06 9.99 5.60
N SER A 171 17.32 9.58 5.47
CA SER A 171 18.23 10.10 4.45
C SER A 171 17.68 10.01 3.02
N PHE A 172 17.04 8.88 2.67
CA PHE A 172 16.46 8.67 1.35
C PHE A 172 15.27 9.60 1.08
N ALA A 173 14.33 9.74 2.02
CA ALA A 173 13.18 10.64 1.86
C ALA A 173 13.64 12.11 1.78
N LYS A 174 14.63 12.53 2.58
CA LYS A 174 15.21 13.89 2.49
C LYS A 174 15.76 14.16 1.09
N LYS A 175 16.54 13.22 0.55
CA LYS A 175 17.06 13.31 -0.82
C LYS A 175 15.93 13.45 -1.82
N MET A 176 14.92 12.59 -1.75
CA MET A 176 13.78 12.63 -2.67
C MET A 176 12.96 13.90 -2.57
N MET A 177 12.64 14.39 -1.37
CA MET A 177 11.90 15.65 -1.21
C MET A 177 12.70 16.87 -1.70
N SER A 178 14.04 16.82 -1.67
CA SER A 178 14.90 17.90 -2.19
C SER A 178 15.08 17.84 -3.72
N GLU A 179 15.09 16.63 -4.29
CA GLU A 179 15.36 16.41 -5.71
C GLU A 179 14.10 16.33 -6.56
N SER A 180 12.99 15.86 -6.00
CA SER A 180 11.69 15.77 -6.68
C SER A 180 10.92 17.07 -6.52
N SER A 181 10.20 17.49 -7.56
CA SER A 181 9.33 18.68 -7.53
C SER A 181 8.01 18.45 -6.78
N ILE A 182 7.93 17.45 -5.89
CA ILE A 182 6.67 17.10 -5.23
C ILE A 182 6.33 18.15 -4.15
N GLY A 183 5.31 18.95 -4.43
CA GLY A 183 4.79 19.95 -3.49
C GLY A 183 3.79 19.35 -2.51
N ILE A 184 3.50 20.07 -1.42
CA ILE A 184 2.49 19.67 -0.42
C ILE A 184 1.10 19.46 -1.01
N GLU A 185 0.72 20.25 -2.02
CA GLU A 185 -0.57 20.09 -2.71
C GLU A 185 -0.65 18.77 -3.49
N GLU A 186 0.46 18.30 -4.05
CA GLU A 186 0.51 16.98 -4.68
C GLU A 186 0.42 15.86 -3.64
N ILE A 187 1.07 16.01 -2.49
CA ILE A 187 0.96 15.06 -1.37
C ILE A 187 -0.49 14.98 -0.88
N LYS A 188 -1.18 16.12 -0.72
CA LYS A 188 -2.60 16.17 -0.36
C LYS A 188 -3.48 15.50 -1.41
N ALA A 189 -3.19 15.67 -2.70
CA ALA A 189 -3.91 15.00 -3.77
C ALA A 189 -3.73 13.47 -3.71
N ILE A 190 -2.51 12.98 -3.48
CA ILE A 190 -2.21 11.54 -3.29
C ILE A 190 -3.05 10.94 -2.15
N VAL A 191 -3.14 11.66 -1.01
CA VAL A 191 -3.97 11.25 0.12
C VAL A 191 -5.45 11.20 -0.27
N LYS A 192 -5.96 12.26 -0.91
CA LYS A 192 -7.38 12.38 -1.27
C LYS A 192 -7.82 11.31 -2.27
N ASP A 193 -6.98 11.04 -3.26
CA ASP A 193 -7.30 10.11 -4.36
C ASP A 193 -7.00 8.65 -3.99
N ASN A 194 -6.35 8.42 -2.83
CA ASN A 194 -5.86 7.11 -2.37
C ASN A 194 -5.05 6.39 -3.48
N ARG A 195 -4.20 7.14 -4.18
CA ARG A 195 -3.42 6.66 -5.33
C ARG A 195 -1.98 7.10 -5.22
N SER A 196 -1.06 6.16 -5.41
CA SER A 196 0.37 6.46 -5.50
C SER A 196 0.70 7.19 -6.80
N LYS A 197 1.72 8.06 -6.77
CA LYS A 197 2.25 8.76 -7.95
C LYS A 197 3.70 8.39 -8.19
N VAL A 198 4.13 8.25 -9.44
CA VAL A 198 5.55 8.08 -9.78
C VAL A 198 6.14 9.44 -10.17
N CYS A 199 7.25 9.81 -9.55
CA CYS A 199 7.98 11.04 -9.81
C CYS A 199 9.44 10.74 -10.12
N ALA A 200 10.02 11.49 -11.06
CA ALA A 200 11.44 11.46 -11.34
C ALA A 200 12.18 12.45 -10.42
N SER A 201 13.33 12.04 -9.88
CA SER A 201 14.27 12.92 -9.22
C SER A 201 15.18 13.58 -10.25
N LYS A 202 15.78 14.73 -9.91
CA LYS A 202 16.82 15.38 -10.74
C LYS A 202 18.01 14.48 -11.05
N GLY A 203 18.28 13.48 -10.20
CA GLY A 203 19.32 12.47 -10.39
C GLY A 203 18.93 11.30 -11.29
N GLY A 204 17.73 11.31 -11.88
CA GLY A 204 17.26 10.25 -12.78
C GLY A 204 16.65 9.02 -12.08
N LEU A 205 16.43 9.08 -10.77
CA LEU A 205 15.72 8.03 -10.03
C LEU A 205 14.20 8.20 -10.18
N TYR A 206 13.47 7.11 -10.37
CA TYR A 206 12.01 7.11 -10.34
C TYR A 206 11.53 6.55 -9.01
N CYS A 207 10.72 7.33 -8.30
CA CYS A 207 10.16 6.94 -7.02
C CYS A 207 8.64 6.93 -7.07
N ARG A 208 8.05 5.84 -6.56
CA ARG A 208 6.62 5.75 -6.27
C ARG A 208 6.38 6.37 -4.90
N ILE A 209 5.51 7.36 -4.85
CA ILE A 209 5.18 8.14 -3.67
C ILE A 209 3.76 7.79 -3.26
N SER A 210 3.61 7.40 -2.00
CA SER A 210 2.32 7.17 -1.35
C SER A 210 2.23 8.02 -0.10
N ALA A 211 1.02 8.43 0.27
CA ALA A 211 0.82 9.27 1.44
C ALA A 211 -0.45 8.86 2.18
N THR A 212 -0.43 8.98 3.51
CA THR A 212 -1.56 8.66 4.37
C THR A 212 -1.58 9.57 5.60
N THR A 213 -2.76 10.00 6.01
CA THR A 213 -2.94 10.82 7.22
C THR A 213 -2.88 9.96 8.48
N LEU A 214 -2.12 10.41 9.48
CA LEU A 214 -2.11 9.82 10.81
C LEU A 214 -3.17 10.54 11.67
N ASN A 215 -4.21 9.80 12.07
CA ASN A 215 -5.33 10.37 12.82
C ASN A 215 -4.89 10.85 14.21
N LYS A 216 -5.11 12.14 14.46
CA LYS A 216 -5.05 12.95 15.72
C LYS A 216 -4.15 14.19 15.67
N GLU A 217 -3.22 14.33 14.71
CA GLU A 217 -2.20 15.40 14.81
C GLU A 217 -1.96 16.24 13.54
N ASN A 218 -2.85 16.24 12.54
CA ASN A 218 -2.60 16.95 11.26
C ASN A 218 -1.27 16.56 10.60
N LEU A 219 -0.92 15.27 10.68
CA LEU A 219 0.32 14.73 10.14
C LEU A 219 0.04 13.79 8.97
N ILE A 220 0.93 13.84 7.98
CA ILE A 220 0.92 13.01 6.79
C ILE A 220 2.21 12.18 6.79
N LEU A 221 2.04 10.86 6.77
CA LEU A 221 3.12 9.91 6.51
C LEU A 221 3.27 9.78 4.99
N VAL A 222 4.46 10.05 4.48
CA VAL A 222 4.82 9.95 3.07
C VAL A 222 5.88 8.86 2.92
N THR A 223 5.64 7.93 2.00
CA THR A 223 6.58 6.85 1.67
C THR A 223 7.09 7.00 0.25
N PHE A 224 8.38 6.72 0.06
CA PHE A 224 9.09 6.80 -1.22
C PHE A 224 9.71 5.45 -1.53
N ILE A 225 9.25 4.79 -2.59
CA ILE A 225 9.77 3.49 -3.02
C ILE A 225 10.51 3.68 -4.34
N ASP A 226 11.78 3.29 -4.40
CA ASP A 226 12.55 3.29 -5.65
C ASP A 226 11.96 2.26 -6.62
N VAL A 227 11.49 2.74 -7.77
CA VAL A 227 10.91 1.94 -8.86
C VAL A 227 11.67 2.16 -10.16
N SER A 228 12.90 2.66 -10.09
CA SER A 228 13.72 3.02 -11.25
C SER A 228 13.90 1.86 -12.22
N HIS A 229 14.22 0.67 -11.71
CA HIS A 229 14.42 -0.51 -12.57
C HIS A 229 13.14 -0.91 -13.33
N GLU A 230 12.00 -0.97 -12.62
CA GLU A 230 10.70 -1.28 -13.22
C GLU A 230 10.32 -0.24 -14.27
N TYR A 231 10.47 1.04 -13.94
CA TYR A 231 10.07 2.14 -14.81
C TYR A 231 10.96 2.23 -16.06
N ILE A 232 12.28 2.13 -15.90
CA ILE A 232 13.23 2.12 -17.03
C ILE A 232 12.95 0.93 -17.95
N MET A 233 12.63 -0.24 -17.41
CA MET A 233 12.29 -1.41 -18.22
C MET A 233 11.01 -1.17 -19.03
N VAL A 234 9.97 -0.62 -18.41
CA VAL A 234 8.71 -0.28 -19.10
C VAL A 234 8.94 0.76 -20.19
N GLU A 235 9.71 1.82 -19.91
CA GLU A 235 10.05 2.84 -20.91
C GLU A 235 10.89 2.27 -22.06
N LYS A 236 11.86 1.39 -21.78
CA LYS A 236 12.60 0.69 -22.84
C LYS A 236 11.69 -0.17 -23.70
N LEU A 237 10.76 -0.91 -23.09
CA LEU A 237 9.79 -1.73 -23.83
C LEU A 237 8.89 -0.86 -24.72
N ARG A 238 8.44 0.30 -24.22
CA ARG A 238 7.69 1.28 -25.02
C ARG A 238 8.51 1.82 -26.18
N SER A 239 9.77 2.22 -25.94
CA SER A 239 10.66 2.70 -27.00
C SER A 239 10.87 1.64 -28.08
N VAL A 240 11.14 0.39 -27.70
CA VAL A 240 11.30 -0.72 -28.65
C VAL A 240 10.00 -0.97 -29.41
N GLN A 241 8.85 -0.90 -28.74
CA GLN A 241 7.55 -1.01 -29.41
C GLN A 241 7.36 0.12 -30.44
N ASP A 242 7.61 1.36 -30.07
CA ASP A 242 7.49 2.53 -30.95
C ASP A 242 8.45 2.45 -32.15
N GLU A 243 9.68 1.96 -31.94
CA GLU A 243 10.65 1.71 -33.02
C GLU A 243 10.17 0.65 -34.00
N VAL A 244 9.63 -0.47 -33.49
CA VAL A 244 9.06 -1.53 -34.31
C VAL A 244 7.83 -1.06 -35.07
N GLU A 245 6.95 -0.28 -34.44
CA GLU A 245 5.78 0.31 -35.09
C GLU A 245 6.18 1.27 -36.22
N LYS A 246 7.15 2.16 -35.98
CA LYS A 246 7.68 3.05 -37.04
C LYS A 246 8.31 2.27 -38.19
N ALA A 247 9.11 1.25 -37.88
CA ALA A 247 9.72 0.40 -38.91
C ALA A 247 8.64 -0.30 -39.76
N PHE A 248 7.58 -0.79 -39.13
CA PHE A 248 6.45 -1.37 -39.84
C PHE A 248 5.76 -0.35 -40.76
N THR A 249 5.44 0.86 -40.27
CA THR A 249 4.82 1.91 -41.09
C THR A 249 5.68 2.28 -42.29
N ILE A 250 7.02 2.30 -42.16
CA ILE A 250 7.95 2.56 -43.26
C ILE A 250 7.98 1.42 -44.28
N MET A 251 7.81 0.17 -43.82
CA MET A 251 7.80 -1.01 -44.70
C MET A 251 6.50 -1.16 -45.49
N LEU A 252 5.42 -0.47 -45.11
CA LEU A 252 4.19 -0.47 -45.87
C LEU A 252 4.40 0.22 -47.24
N PRO A 253 3.83 -0.32 -48.33
CA PRO A 253 3.98 0.28 -49.66
C PRO A 253 3.33 1.67 -49.74
N ASP A 254 2.39 1.99 -48.84
CA ASP A 254 1.68 3.25 -48.79
C ASP A 254 1.28 3.60 -47.34
N GLN A 255 1.64 4.80 -46.88
CA GLN A 255 1.30 5.29 -45.52
C GLN A 255 -0.22 5.40 -45.29
N ARG A 256 -1.00 5.57 -46.37
CA ARG A 256 -2.48 5.61 -46.30
C ARG A 256 -3.06 4.30 -45.79
N ILE A 257 -2.35 3.17 -45.96
CA ILE A 257 -2.76 1.88 -45.40
C ILE A 257 -2.73 1.93 -43.87
N SER A 258 -1.63 2.40 -43.26
CA SER A 258 -1.51 2.55 -41.80
C SER A 258 -2.60 3.46 -41.27
N ALA A 259 -2.74 4.65 -41.86
CA ALA A 259 -3.75 5.62 -41.45
C ALA A 259 -5.18 5.04 -41.56
N ARG A 260 -5.46 4.25 -42.60
CA ARG A 260 -6.75 3.59 -42.76
C ARG A 260 -6.99 2.53 -41.67
N LEU A 261 -6.03 1.63 -41.44
CA LEU A 261 -6.15 0.59 -40.41
C LEU A 261 -6.26 1.20 -39.00
N GLU A 262 -5.53 2.28 -38.72
CA GLU A 262 -5.59 3.00 -37.44
C GLU A 262 -6.93 3.71 -37.22
N SER A 263 -7.60 4.12 -38.29
CA SER A 263 -8.92 4.75 -38.23
C SER A 263 -10.05 3.78 -37.86
N ILE A 264 -9.85 2.48 -38.03
CA ILE A 264 -10.87 1.45 -37.78
C ILE A 264 -10.72 0.93 -36.35
N VAL A 265 -11.75 1.14 -35.54
CA VAL A 265 -11.81 0.68 -34.15
C VAL A 265 -12.13 -0.81 -34.07
N GLU A 266 -11.77 -1.42 -32.94
CA GLU A 266 -12.28 -2.73 -32.53
C GLU A 266 -12.99 -2.61 -31.19
N TYR A 267 -14.04 -3.40 -31.01
CA TYR A 267 -14.84 -3.39 -29.79
C TYR A 267 -14.46 -4.56 -28.87
N ILE A 268 -14.48 -4.28 -27.57
CA ILE A 268 -14.48 -5.30 -26.53
C ILE A 268 -15.92 -5.43 -26.07
N ASP A 269 -16.47 -6.63 -26.15
CA ASP A 269 -17.86 -6.92 -25.88
C ASP A 269 -18.05 -8.16 -25.03
N GLU A 270 -19.18 -8.19 -24.32
CA GLU A 270 -19.60 -9.28 -23.45
C GLU A 270 -21.05 -9.64 -23.74
N TYR A 271 -21.41 -10.92 -23.71
CA TYR A 271 -22.81 -11.33 -23.84
C TYR A 271 -23.63 -10.86 -22.64
N VAL A 272 -24.80 -10.32 -22.91
CA VAL A 272 -25.72 -9.88 -21.86
C VAL A 272 -26.46 -11.07 -21.28
N GLU A 273 -26.32 -11.27 -19.96
CA GLU A 273 -27.02 -12.33 -19.25
C GLU A 273 -28.54 -12.17 -19.39
N GLY A 274 -29.24 -13.26 -19.74
CA GLY A 274 -30.70 -13.26 -19.93
C GLY A 274 -31.21 -12.64 -21.23
N ALA A 275 -30.33 -12.13 -22.12
CA ALA A 275 -30.70 -11.58 -23.42
C ALA A 275 -29.92 -12.30 -24.56
N PRO A 276 -30.44 -13.42 -25.08
CA PRO A 276 -29.74 -14.23 -26.08
C PRO A 276 -29.31 -13.43 -27.31
N GLY A 277 -28.02 -13.51 -27.64
CA GLY A 277 -27.45 -12.85 -28.83
C GLY A 277 -27.20 -11.35 -28.69
N MET A 278 -27.55 -10.72 -27.57
CA MET A 278 -27.21 -9.34 -27.29
C MET A 278 -25.81 -9.25 -26.69
N ILE A 279 -25.04 -8.27 -27.14
CA ILE A 279 -23.73 -7.93 -26.57
C ILE A 279 -23.78 -6.55 -25.93
N LYS A 280 -22.98 -6.35 -24.90
CA LYS A 280 -22.70 -5.05 -24.30
C LYS A 280 -21.28 -4.64 -24.64
N ILE A 281 -21.11 -3.42 -25.15
CA ILE A 281 -19.78 -2.86 -25.41
C ILE A 281 -19.18 -2.43 -24.07
N VAL A 282 -18.04 -3.02 -23.70
CA VAL A 282 -17.31 -2.72 -22.46
C VAL A 282 -16.00 -1.97 -22.70
N GLY A 283 -15.52 -1.96 -23.95
CA GLY A 283 -14.31 -1.24 -24.32
C GLY A 283 -14.27 -0.89 -25.80
N ILE A 284 -13.49 0.14 -26.12
CA ILE A 284 -13.21 0.57 -27.49
C ILE A 284 -11.70 0.64 -27.67
N ILE A 285 -11.19 -0.16 -28.60
CA ILE A 285 -9.78 -0.18 -28.98
C ILE A 285 -9.63 0.76 -30.17
N LYS A 286 -9.22 2.01 -29.88
CA LYS A 286 -8.69 2.91 -30.90
C LYS A 286 -7.56 2.20 -31.63
N ASN A 287 -7.41 2.40 -32.94
CA ASN A 287 -6.49 1.66 -33.82
C ASN A 287 -6.55 0.12 -33.72
N GLY A 288 -7.72 -0.42 -33.38
CA GLY A 288 -7.93 -1.85 -33.19
C GLY A 288 -7.61 -2.70 -34.42
N CYS A 289 -8.03 -2.27 -35.61
CA CYS A 289 -7.78 -3.01 -36.84
C CYS A 289 -6.27 -3.05 -37.19
N TYR A 290 -5.55 -1.94 -36.96
CA TYR A 290 -4.09 -1.92 -37.07
C TYR A 290 -3.43 -2.93 -36.12
N ARG A 291 -3.85 -2.98 -34.85
CA ARG A 291 -3.34 -3.96 -33.88
C ARG A 291 -3.65 -5.40 -34.28
N HIS A 292 -4.84 -5.65 -34.82
CA HIS A 292 -5.24 -6.95 -35.37
C HIS A 292 -4.28 -7.42 -36.47
N VAL A 293 -4.00 -6.56 -37.47
CA VAL A 293 -3.04 -6.84 -38.54
C VAL A 293 -1.63 -7.11 -37.98
N VAL A 294 -1.15 -6.29 -37.04
CA VAL A 294 0.15 -6.51 -36.38
C VAL A 294 0.20 -7.86 -35.66
N ASN A 295 -0.88 -8.27 -35.01
CA ASN A 295 -0.96 -9.56 -34.33
C ASN A 295 -0.96 -10.74 -35.33
N MET A 296 -1.63 -10.62 -36.48
CA MET A 296 -1.52 -11.62 -37.56
C MET A 296 -0.07 -11.74 -38.06
N LEU A 297 0.62 -10.61 -38.27
CA LEU A 297 2.01 -10.62 -38.71
C LEU A 297 2.96 -11.28 -37.68
N LYS A 298 2.70 -11.10 -36.38
CA LYS A 298 3.42 -11.83 -35.32
C LYS A 298 3.19 -13.34 -35.42
N LEU A 299 1.95 -13.78 -35.66
CA LEU A 299 1.63 -15.20 -35.84
C LEU A 299 2.30 -15.77 -37.10
N ILE A 300 2.31 -15.03 -38.21
CA ILE A 300 3.05 -15.40 -39.43
C ILE A 300 4.54 -15.53 -39.15
N ALA A 301 5.14 -14.57 -38.44
CA ALA A 301 6.56 -14.59 -38.10
C ALA A 301 6.92 -15.80 -37.22
N GLU A 302 6.05 -16.16 -36.27
CA GLU A 302 6.22 -17.34 -35.44
C GLU A 302 6.10 -18.64 -36.27
N ALA A 303 5.09 -18.73 -37.15
CA ALA A 303 4.94 -19.86 -38.05
C ALA A 303 6.12 -20.02 -39.01
N PHE A 304 6.66 -18.90 -39.50
CA PHE A 304 7.85 -18.86 -40.35
C PHE A 304 9.07 -19.45 -39.62
N LYS A 305 9.31 -19.05 -38.36
CA LYS A 305 10.41 -19.60 -37.55
C LYS A 305 10.30 -21.10 -37.33
N GLN A 306 9.08 -21.63 -37.30
CA GLN A 306 8.81 -23.05 -37.13
C GLN A 306 8.74 -23.82 -38.46
N GLY A 307 9.06 -23.18 -39.58
CA GLY A 307 9.24 -23.84 -40.88
C GLY A 307 7.97 -24.00 -41.73
N LEU A 308 6.83 -23.40 -41.34
CA LEU A 308 5.57 -23.54 -42.10
C LEU A 308 5.70 -23.03 -43.54
N MET A 309 6.47 -21.95 -43.76
CA MET A 309 6.66 -21.37 -45.09
C MET A 309 7.63 -22.16 -45.99
N ASN A 310 8.22 -23.25 -45.48
CA ASN A 310 9.02 -24.16 -46.30
C ASN A 310 8.14 -25.22 -46.99
N LEU A 311 6.85 -25.27 -46.66
CA LEU A 311 5.90 -26.20 -47.23
C LEU A 311 5.46 -25.74 -48.64
N PRO A 312 5.35 -26.65 -49.62
CA PRO A 312 4.79 -26.33 -50.93
C PRO A 312 3.41 -25.64 -50.87
N GLY A 313 3.25 -24.55 -51.61
CA GLY A 313 2.00 -23.79 -51.62
C GLY A 313 1.82 -22.83 -50.44
N MET A 314 2.84 -22.66 -49.58
CA MET A 314 2.92 -21.59 -48.58
C MET A 314 3.85 -20.48 -49.07
N ASP A 315 3.30 -19.36 -49.53
CA ASP A 315 4.10 -18.18 -49.90
C ASP A 315 4.03 -17.08 -48.83
N LYS A 316 5.21 -16.69 -48.33
CA LYS A 316 5.33 -15.68 -47.28
C LYS A 316 4.83 -14.31 -47.76
N ASN A 317 5.16 -13.90 -48.98
CA ASN A 317 4.87 -12.54 -49.45
C ASN A 317 3.37 -12.38 -49.70
N THR A 318 2.75 -13.37 -50.34
CA THR A 318 1.30 -13.45 -50.54
C THR A 318 0.54 -13.36 -49.21
N LEU A 319 0.94 -14.13 -48.20
CA LEU A 319 0.31 -14.09 -46.87
C LEU A 319 0.48 -12.72 -46.19
N VAL A 320 1.69 -12.15 -46.21
CA VAL A 320 1.96 -10.85 -45.59
C VAL A 320 1.16 -9.74 -46.26
N GLN A 321 1.12 -9.70 -47.61
CA GLN A 321 0.37 -8.70 -48.35
C GLN A 321 -1.15 -8.86 -48.14
N ALA A 322 -1.67 -10.09 -48.19
CA ALA A 322 -3.06 -10.37 -47.87
C ALA A 322 -3.41 -9.92 -46.45
N THR A 323 -2.55 -10.18 -45.46
CA THR A 323 -2.77 -9.79 -44.06
C THR A 323 -2.82 -8.27 -43.89
N ILE A 324 -1.91 -7.53 -44.53
CA ILE A 324 -1.89 -6.07 -44.44
C ILE A 324 -3.17 -5.45 -45.01
N LEU A 325 -3.71 -6.05 -46.08
CA LEU A 325 -4.77 -5.45 -46.88
C LEU A 325 -6.17 -6.01 -46.60
N HIS A 326 -6.33 -7.15 -45.93
CA HIS A 326 -7.63 -7.83 -45.89
C HIS A 326 -8.77 -7.00 -45.29
N ASP A 327 -8.45 -6.21 -44.26
CA ASP A 327 -9.41 -5.44 -43.49
C ASP A 327 -9.43 -3.94 -43.85
N ILE A 328 -8.69 -3.47 -44.87
CA ILE A 328 -8.69 -2.05 -45.27
C ILE A 328 -10.08 -1.54 -45.67
N GLY A 329 -10.93 -2.46 -46.14
CA GLY A 329 -12.31 -2.21 -46.56
C GLY A 329 -13.32 -2.28 -45.41
N LYS A 330 -12.90 -2.52 -44.16
CA LYS A 330 -13.81 -2.70 -43.03
C LYS A 330 -14.46 -1.40 -42.60
N VAL A 331 -15.77 -1.46 -42.35
CA VAL A 331 -16.55 -0.35 -41.82
C VAL A 331 -17.12 -0.78 -40.48
N GLN A 332 -16.93 0.06 -39.47
CA GLN A 332 -17.43 -0.18 -38.12
C GLN A 332 -18.55 0.82 -37.80
N PRO A 333 -19.60 0.38 -37.08
CA PRO A 333 -20.61 1.28 -36.53
C PRO A 333 -19.97 2.22 -35.49
N ASP A 334 -20.62 3.35 -35.18
CA ASP A 334 -20.20 4.22 -34.07
C ASP A 334 -20.92 3.82 -32.77
N LEU A 335 -20.28 2.95 -31.99
CA LEU A 335 -20.77 2.47 -30.71
C LEU A 335 -20.00 3.04 -29.53
N LYS A 336 -20.69 3.22 -28.40
CA LYS A 336 -20.17 3.71 -27.13
C LYS A 336 -20.10 2.61 -26.09
N ILE A 337 -19.19 2.78 -25.12
CA ILE A 337 -19.13 1.92 -23.94
C ILE A 337 -20.45 2.00 -23.20
N GLY A 338 -21.07 0.84 -22.95
CA GLY A 338 -22.38 0.70 -22.32
C GLY A 338 -23.51 0.38 -23.30
N ASP A 339 -23.32 0.57 -24.61
CA ASP A 339 -24.34 0.22 -25.60
C ASP A 339 -24.62 -1.28 -25.60
N ILE A 340 -25.90 -1.65 -25.64
CA ILE A 340 -26.37 -3.03 -25.77
C ILE A 340 -26.98 -3.17 -27.15
N VAL A 341 -26.41 -4.06 -27.96
CA VAL A 341 -26.82 -4.22 -29.37
C VAL A 341 -26.87 -5.69 -29.75
N ASN A 342 -27.67 -5.99 -30.77
CA ASN A 342 -27.57 -7.27 -31.48
C ASN A 342 -26.49 -7.14 -32.57
N PRO A 343 -25.40 -7.93 -32.51
CA PRO A 343 -24.31 -7.81 -33.47
C PRO A 343 -24.75 -7.97 -34.92
N LYS A 344 -25.77 -8.81 -35.17
CA LYS A 344 -26.26 -9.10 -36.53
C LYS A 344 -26.97 -7.91 -37.18
N ASP A 345 -27.49 -7.00 -36.37
CA ASP A 345 -28.28 -5.86 -36.85
C ASP A 345 -27.39 -4.62 -37.06
N VAL A 346 -26.27 -4.54 -36.34
CA VAL A 346 -25.44 -3.33 -36.26
C VAL A 346 -24.10 -3.48 -36.99
N PHE A 347 -23.49 -4.67 -36.98
CA PHE A 347 -22.25 -4.90 -37.72
C PHE A 347 -22.54 -5.38 -39.14
N GLU A 348 -21.73 -4.93 -40.09
CA GLU A 348 -21.81 -5.45 -41.45
C GLU A 348 -21.42 -6.94 -41.49
N ARG A 349 -22.04 -7.70 -42.39
CA ARG A 349 -21.66 -9.11 -42.60
C ARG A 349 -20.24 -9.14 -43.18
N GLY A 350 -19.36 -9.96 -42.60
CA GLY A 350 -17.92 -9.90 -42.86
C GLY A 350 -17.49 -10.05 -44.32
N TYR A 351 -18.22 -10.82 -45.14
CA TYR A 351 -17.87 -10.94 -46.56
C TYR A 351 -17.96 -9.61 -47.32
N PHE A 352 -18.75 -8.62 -46.87
CA PHE A 352 -18.84 -7.33 -47.54
C PHE A 352 -17.51 -6.56 -47.45
N HIS A 353 -16.87 -6.53 -46.29
CA HIS A 353 -15.56 -5.88 -46.18
C HIS A 353 -14.46 -6.69 -46.85
N ALA A 354 -14.55 -8.01 -46.84
CA ALA A 354 -13.63 -8.88 -47.57
C ALA A 354 -13.65 -8.56 -49.08
N PHE A 355 -14.84 -8.47 -49.69
CA PHE A 355 -15.01 -8.09 -51.09
C PHE A 355 -14.47 -6.69 -51.39
N ARG A 356 -14.80 -5.72 -50.54
CA ARG A 356 -14.35 -4.34 -50.68
C ARG A 356 -12.84 -4.21 -50.51
N GLY A 357 -12.26 -4.89 -49.51
CA GLY A 357 -10.83 -4.95 -49.25
C GLY A 357 -10.06 -5.54 -50.43
N ALA A 358 -10.53 -6.66 -50.99
CA ALA A 358 -9.93 -7.27 -52.17
C ALA A 358 -9.96 -6.33 -53.39
N SER A 359 -11.10 -5.67 -53.61
CA SER A 359 -11.29 -4.72 -54.71
C SER A 359 -10.39 -3.48 -54.58
N LEU A 360 -10.25 -2.94 -53.36
CA LEU A 360 -9.33 -1.84 -53.06
C LEU A 360 -7.86 -2.28 -53.25
N GLY A 361 -7.51 -3.47 -52.75
CA GLY A 361 -6.21 -4.09 -52.96
C GLY A 361 -5.82 -4.16 -54.43
N LYS A 362 -6.73 -4.69 -55.27
CA LYS A 362 -6.50 -4.84 -56.70
C LYS A 362 -6.36 -3.50 -57.42
N SER A 363 -7.22 -2.54 -57.11
CA SER A 363 -7.28 -1.26 -57.83
C SER A 363 -6.21 -0.25 -57.41
N LEU A 364 -5.82 -0.23 -56.13
CA LEU A 364 -4.94 0.81 -55.58
C LEU A 364 -3.50 0.32 -55.36
N TYR A 365 -3.31 -0.96 -55.07
CA TYR A 365 -2.01 -1.51 -54.66
C TYR A 365 -1.51 -2.62 -55.60
N ASN A 366 -2.23 -2.88 -56.70
CA ASN A 366 -1.85 -3.83 -57.75
C ASN A 366 -1.46 -5.22 -57.22
N ILE A 367 -2.25 -5.75 -56.29
CA ILE A 367 -2.04 -7.10 -55.74
C ILE A 367 -2.26 -8.20 -56.81
N SER A 368 -1.58 -9.32 -56.63
CA SER A 368 -1.75 -10.55 -57.40
C SER A 368 -3.14 -11.15 -57.20
N ASP A 369 -3.50 -12.09 -58.07
CA ASP A 369 -4.76 -12.81 -57.94
C ASP A 369 -4.79 -13.69 -56.69
N ASP A 370 -3.65 -14.24 -56.27
CA ASP A 370 -3.53 -15.05 -55.06
C ASP A 370 -3.89 -14.24 -53.80
N GLU A 371 -3.29 -13.05 -53.66
CA GLU A 371 -3.67 -12.13 -52.56
C GLU A 371 -5.13 -11.72 -52.65
N TYR A 372 -5.63 -11.44 -53.86
CA TYR A 372 -7.02 -11.07 -54.07
C TYR A 372 -7.97 -12.17 -53.59
N TYR A 373 -7.71 -13.43 -53.93
CA TYR A 373 -8.53 -14.57 -53.51
C TYR A 373 -8.50 -14.78 -52.00
N LEU A 374 -7.33 -14.70 -51.36
CA LEU A 374 -7.21 -14.81 -49.91
C LEU A 374 -8.00 -13.71 -49.19
N ILE A 375 -7.83 -12.45 -49.61
CA ILE A 375 -8.57 -11.33 -49.03
C ILE A 375 -10.07 -11.46 -49.31
N LYS A 376 -10.46 -11.82 -50.53
CA LYS A 376 -11.87 -11.86 -50.92
C LYS A 376 -12.67 -12.89 -50.13
N TYR A 377 -12.05 -14.05 -49.84
CA TYR A 377 -12.77 -15.20 -49.32
C TYR A 377 -12.48 -15.52 -47.85
N HIS A 378 -11.63 -14.78 -47.12
CA HIS A 378 -11.25 -15.14 -45.74
C HIS A 378 -12.42 -15.34 -44.74
N HIS A 379 -13.58 -14.72 -44.97
CA HIS A 379 -14.78 -14.95 -44.14
C HIS A 379 -15.69 -16.11 -44.58
N HIS A 380 -15.36 -16.79 -45.67
CA HIS A 380 -16.12 -17.94 -46.16
C HIS A 380 -15.62 -19.22 -45.49
N SER A 381 -16.49 -20.21 -45.36
CA SER A 381 -16.08 -21.59 -45.08
C SER A 381 -15.52 -22.22 -46.36
N GLU A 382 -14.73 -23.27 -46.24
CA GLU A 382 -14.10 -23.90 -47.41
C GLU A 382 -15.12 -24.45 -48.42
N ASN A 383 -16.28 -24.93 -47.92
CA ASN A 383 -17.41 -25.38 -48.74
C ASN A 383 -18.23 -24.24 -49.37
N GLU A 384 -17.96 -22.99 -49.01
CA GLU A 384 -18.58 -21.79 -49.58
C GLU A 384 -17.69 -21.13 -50.64
N LEU A 385 -16.49 -21.67 -50.88
CA LEU A 385 -15.60 -21.20 -51.95
C LEU A 385 -16.20 -21.51 -53.33
N PRO A 386 -15.96 -20.64 -54.32
CA PRO A 386 -16.43 -20.91 -55.68
C PRO A 386 -15.65 -22.09 -56.29
N GLY A 387 -16.27 -22.81 -57.22
CA GLY A 387 -15.66 -24.00 -57.83
C GLY A 387 -14.38 -23.74 -58.63
N ASP A 388 -14.12 -22.48 -58.99
CA ASP A 388 -12.91 -22.00 -59.65
C ASP A 388 -11.86 -21.43 -58.68
N PHE A 389 -12.06 -21.53 -57.36
CA PHE A 389 -11.06 -21.12 -56.37
C PHE A 389 -9.76 -21.93 -56.58
N PRO A 390 -8.58 -21.28 -56.66
CA PRO A 390 -7.35 -22.00 -56.94
C PRO A 390 -6.97 -22.98 -55.81
N ALA A 391 -7.02 -24.28 -56.10
CA ALA A 391 -6.81 -25.32 -55.09
C ALA A 391 -5.42 -25.25 -54.42
N TYR A 392 -4.41 -24.74 -55.13
CA TYR A 392 -3.06 -24.56 -54.58
C TYR A 392 -3.00 -23.48 -53.47
N LEU A 393 -4.01 -22.60 -53.36
CA LEU A 393 -4.11 -21.60 -52.30
C LEU A 393 -4.75 -22.12 -51.02
N LEU A 394 -5.37 -23.31 -51.03
CA LEU A 394 -6.07 -23.86 -49.86
C LEU A 394 -5.19 -23.92 -48.58
N PRO A 395 -3.90 -24.29 -48.65
CA PRO A 395 -3.04 -24.27 -47.46
C PRO A 395 -2.89 -22.88 -46.84
N MET A 396 -2.59 -21.87 -47.66
CA MET A 396 -2.51 -20.48 -47.22
C MET A 396 -3.86 -19.97 -46.73
N TYR A 397 -4.94 -20.29 -47.43
CA TYR A 397 -6.30 -19.89 -47.05
C TYR A 397 -6.68 -20.40 -45.66
N ARG A 398 -6.46 -21.69 -45.39
CA ARG A 398 -6.75 -22.30 -44.08
C ARG A 398 -5.93 -21.66 -42.98
N PHE A 399 -4.62 -21.47 -43.22
CA PHE A 399 -3.74 -20.80 -42.27
C PHE A 399 -4.16 -19.34 -42.05
N PHE A 400 -4.50 -18.62 -43.11
CA PHE A 400 -4.93 -17.22 -43.08
C PHE A 400 -6.17 -17.03 -42.21
N ARG A 401 -7.18 -17.89 -42.38
CA ARG A 401 -8.40 -17.88 -41.55
C ARG A 401 -8.12 -18.19 -40.09
N LEU A 402 -7.23 -19.15 -39.83
CA LEU A 402 -6.83 -19.49 -38.47
C LEU A 402 -6.21 -18.27 -37.77
N ILE A 403 -5.22 -17.62 -38.41
CA ILE A 403 -4.54 -16.49 -37.78
C ILE A 403 -5.42 -15.24 -37.68
N ASP A 404 -6.38 -15.03 -38.59
CA ASP A 404 -7.39 -13.95 -38.50
C ASP A 404 -8.28 -14.13 -37.25
N GLY A 405 -8.78 -15.35 -37.03
CA GLY A 405 -9.55 -15.66 -35.82
C GLY A 405 -8.74 -15.49 -34.53
N LEU A 406 -7.50 -15.98 -34.51
CA LEU A 406 -6.62 -15.86 -33.35
C LEU A 406 -6.22 -14.42 -33.05
N SER A 407 -5.89 -13.62 -34.06
CA SER A 407 -5.53 -12.21 -33.87
C SER A 407 -6.71 -11.37 -33.40
N ALA A 408 -7.94 -11.69 -33.81
CA ALA A 408 -9.13 -11.06 -33.26
C ALA A 408 -9.28 -11.36 -31.76
N GLY A 409 -8.99 -12.59 -31.33
CA GLY A 409 -8.95 -12.98 -29.90
C GLY A 409 -7.88 -12.23 -29.11
N ILE A 410 -6.64 -12.19 -29.63
CA ILE A 410 -5.54 -11.43 -29.01
C ILE A 410 -5.92 -9.95 -28.87
N THR A 411 -6.53 -9.36 -29.90
CA THR A 411 -6.83 -7.93 -29.96
C THR A 411 -7.99 -7.56 -29.04
N ARG A 412 -9.12 -8.26 -29.13
CA ARG A 412 -10.36 -7.88 -28.43
C ARG A 412 -10.43 -8.42 -27.00
N ARG A 413 -9.83 -9.59 -26.74
CA ARG A 413 -10.00 -10.32 -25.47
C ARG A 413 -8.69 -10.46 -24.68
N GLY A 414 -7.58 -9.99 -25.23
CA GLY A 414 -6.27 -10.19 -24.63
C GLY A 414 -5.85 -11.66 -24.58
N SER A 415 -6.36 -12.50 -25.50
CA SER A 415 -6.01 -13.91 -25.57
C SER A 415 -4.49 -14.10 -25.66
N LYS A 416 -3.96 -15.03 -24.88
CA LYS A 416 -2.60 -15.57 -25.02
C LYS A 416 -2.66 -16.76 -25.94
N VAL A 417 -1.95 -16.67 -27.06
CA VAL A 417 -1.92 -17.72 -28.08
C VAL A 417 -0.52 -18.32 -28.12
N THR A 418 -0.45 -19.65 -27.97
CA THR A 418 0.78 -20.42 -28.20
C THR A 418 0.56 -21.32 -29.40
N MET A 419 1.45 -21.26 -30.39
CA MET A 419 1.37 -22.06 -31.61
C MET A 419 2.59 -22.97 -31.74
N LYS A 420 2.36 -24.25 -32.05
CA LYS A 420 3.38 -25.24 -32.37
C LYS A 420 3.09 -25.86 -33.73
N ILE A 421 4.08 -25.92 -34.60
CA ILE A 421 3.95 -26.44 -35.96
C ILE A 421 4.81 -27.69 -36.10
N ASN A 422 4.20 -28.76 -36.59
CA ASN A 422 4.85 -30.02 -36.91
C ASN A 422 4.48 -30.42 -38.33
N ASN A 423 5.38 -30.13 -39.28
CA ASN A 423 5.12 -30.27 -40.72
C ASN A 423 3.83 -29.52 -41.11
N THR A 424 2.83 -30.23 -41.63
CA THR A 424 1.54 -29.69 -42.08
C THR A 424 0.57 -29.41 -40.94
N ARG A 425 0.86 -29.86 -39.72
CA ARG A 425 -0.04 -29.71 -38.57
C ARG A 425 0.33 -28.53 -37.70
N ILE A 426 -0.70 -27.77 -37.33
CA ILE A 426 -0.64 -26.61 -36.47
C ILE A 426 -1.44 -26.93 -35.20
N TYR A 427 -0.77 -26.83 -34.06
CA TYR A 427 -1.35 -26.96 -32.74
C TYR A 427 -1.39 -25.59 -32.09
N VAL A 428 -2.56 -25.15 -31.64
CA VAL A 428 -2.74 -23.86 -30.99
C VAL A 428 -3.36 -24.07 -29.62
N LYS A 429 -2.83 -23.36 -28.63
CA LYS A 429 -3.47 -23.19 -27.32
C LYS A 429 -3.83 -21.72 -27.16
N GLU A 430 -5.12 -21.41 -27.02
CA GLU A 430 -5.65 -20.08 -26.77
C GLU A 430 -6.18 -19.98 -25.33
N GLU A 431 -5.63 -19.04 -24.55
CA GLU A 431 -6.05 -18.76 -23.18
C GLU A 431 -6.48 -17.29 -23.07
N SER A 432 -7.75 -17.07 -22.76
CA SER A 432 -8.40 -15.76 -22.72
C SER A 432 -8.77 -15.35 -21.30
N SER A 433 -8.92 -14.05 -21.06
CA SER A 433 -9.57 -13.53 -19.85
C SER A 433 -11.05 -13.89 -19.77
N PHE A 434 -11.63 -14.34 -20.88
CA PHE A 434 -12.99 -14.85 -21.00
C PHE A 434 -12.94 -16.36 -21.19
N PRO A 435 -13.17 -17.17 -20.14
CA PRO A 435 -12.95 -18.62 -20.18
C PRO A 435 -13.72 -19.38 -21.26
N SER A 436 -14.86 -18.84 -21.72
CA SER A 436 -15.66 -19.41 -22.82
C SER A 436 -14.92 -19.48 -24.16
N PHE A 437 -13.81 -18.76 -24.30
CA PHE A 437 -12.97 -18.74 -25.49
C PHE A 437 -11.67 -19.55 -25.34
N ASN A 438 -11.46 -20.22 -24.20
CA ASN A 438 -10.26 -21.04 -23.99
C ASN A 438 -10.39 -22.33 -24.79
N GLN A 439 -9.42 -22.59 -25.68
CA GLN A 439 -9.49 -23.72 -26.59
C GLN A 439 -8.10 -24.22 -27.02
N GLU A 440 -8.04 -25.50 -27.36
CA GLU A 440 -6.95 -26.12 -28.09
C GLU A 440 -7.43 -26.42 -29.52
N ILE A 441 -6.65 -26.02 -30.52
CA ILE A 441 -6.95 -26.23 -31.93
C ILE A 441 -5.86 -27.11 -32.54
N GLU A 442 -6.26 -28.15 -33.25
CA GLU A 442 -5.39 -28.89 -34.17
C GLU A 442 -5.91 -28.71 -35.59
N MET A 443 -5.04 -28.28 -36.50
CA MET A 443 -5.37 -28.10 -37.90
C MET A 443 -4.27 -28.68 -38.80
N ASP A 444 -4.64 -29.33 -39.89
CA ASP A 444 -3.71 -29.70 -40.95
C ASP A 444 -3.96 -28.84 -42.19
N VAL A 445 -2.96 -28.05 -42.60
CA VAL A 445 -3.12 -27.06 -43.68
C VAL A 445 -3.39 -27.71 -45.05
N TYR A 446 -3.02 -28.97 -45.28
CA TYR A 446 -3.17 -29.64 -46.58
C TYR A 446 -4.45 -30.45 -46.69
N THR A 447 -4.84 -31.12 -45.62
CA THR A 447 -6.06 -31.94 -45.61
C THR A 447 -7.31 -31.13 -45.24
N GLY A 448 -7.14 -29.98 -44.58
CA GLY A 448 -8.26 -29.20 -44.04
C GLY A 448 -8.84 -29.81 -42.76
N TYR A 449 -8.20 -30.85 -42.20
CA TYR A 449 -8.55 -31.34 -40.86
C TYR A 449 -8.52 -30.18 -39.87
N PHE A 450 -9.59 -30.05 -39.09
CA PHE A 450 -9.73 -29.01 -38.07
C PHE A 450 -10.49 -29.60 -36.88
N ASN A 451 -9.89 -29.50 -35.71
CA ASN A 451 -10.51 -29.89 -34.44
C ASN A 451 -10.25 -28.78 -33.41
N ALA A 452 -11.29 -28.35 -32.71
CA ALA A 452 -11.19 -27.35 -31.65
C ALA A 452 -11.88 -27.89 -30.39
N THR A 453 -11.11 -28.01 -29.30
CA THR A 453 -11.56 -28.56 -28.02
C THR A 453 -11.49 -27.49 -26.92
N PRO A 454 -12.57 -27.22 -26.18
CA PRO A 454 -12.55 -26.28 -25.06
C PRO A 454 -11.57 -26.72 -23.97
N ILE A 455 -10.86 -25.77 -23.36
CA ILE A 455 -10.03 -26.03 -22.18
C ILE A 455 -10.91 -25.91 -20.94
N THR A 456 -11.26 -27.04 -20.34
CA THR A 456 -11.92 -27.03 -19.02
C THR A 456 -10.87 -26.95 -17.92
N HIS A 457 -10.79 -25.81 -17.24
CA HIS A 457 -10.06 -25.73 -15.97
C HIS A 457 -10.84 -26.55 -14.93
N GLY A 458 -10.23 -27.64 -14.46
CA GLY A 458 -10.72 -28.42 -13.31
C GLY A 458 -10.46 -27.72 -11.99
#